data_AF-A0A660QKF9-F1
#
_entry.id   AF-A0A660QKF9-F1
#
_cell.length_a   1.000
_cell.length_b   1.000
_cell.length_c   1.000
_cell.angle_alpha   90.00
_cell.angle_beta   90.00
_cell.angle_gamma   90.00
#
_symmetry.space_group_name_H-M   'P 1'
#
loop_
_entity.id
_entity.type
_entity.pdbx_description
1 polymer ?
#
loop_
_entity_poly.entity_id
_entity_poly.type
_entity_poly.pdbx_seq_one_letter_code
_entity_poly.pdbx_strand_id
1 'polypeptide(L)'
;IVRDLIREKKNQRPIPRRAEPDAPAAPPKTYPKEEISLLELLVHHYPDVQPLIHDYLPSRYLADPLCRELVELLMVDLPETLTEGFQDFDEERQRVISRIQVEESRAIDEETSSIELAQRYILLFWKRQLEREQAALAQRTDLPNEERFKGSTRIKHDLHVLSSGWPHAQPMIEARLQAPS
;
A
#
# COMPACT_ATOMS: atom_id res chain seq x y z
N ILE A 1 -70.44 -38.77 -26.18
CA ILE A 1 -71.09 -37.86 -27.15
C ILE A 1 -71.02 -36.46 -26.52
N VAL A 2 -69.97 -35.68 -26.81
CA VAL A 2 -69.96 -34.53 -27.73
C VAL A 2 -70.03 -33.18 -26.97
N ARG A 3 -68.98 -32.35 -27.20
CA ARG A 3 -68.90 -30.86 -27.21
C ARG A 3 -68.93 -30.10 -25.87
N ASP A 4 -67.85 -29.42 -25.50
CA ASP A 4 -67.35 -28.12 -26.01
C ASP A 4 -68.23 -26.92 -25.61
N LEU A 5 -67.70 -26.00 -24.80
CA LEU A 5 -67.39 -24.60 -25.20
C LEU A 5 -67.02 -23.73 -23.97
N ILE A 6 -65.77 -23.24 -23.95
CA ILE A 6 -65.36 -21.82 -23.90
C ILE A 6 -66.15 -20.88 -22.95
N ARG A 7 -65.49 -20.24 -21.96
CA ARG A 7 -65.05 -18.82 -22.06
C ARG A 7 -64.31 -18.31 -20.82
N GLU A 8 -63.28 -17.53 -21.11
CA GLU A 8 -62.38 -16.80 -20.22
C GLU A 8 -63.07 -15.85 -19.22
N LYS A 9 -62.44 -15.62 -18.06
CA LYS A 9 -62.25 -14.25 -17.54
C LYS A 9 -61.16 -14.19 -16.46
N LYS A 10 -60.07 -13.53 -16.84
CA LYS A 10 -59.25 -12.55 -16.09
C LYS A 10 -59.41 -12.55 -14.56
N ASN A 11 -58.31 -12.82 -13.85
CA ASN A 11 -57.85 -11.88 -12.83
C ASN A 11 -56.32 -11.89 -12.69
N GLN A 12 -55.79 -10.68 -12.72
CA GLN A 12 -54.39 -10.31 -12.90
C GLN A 12 -53.57 -10.65 -11.65
N ARG A 13 -52.39 -11.23 -11.86
CA ARG A 13 -51.35 -11.36 -10.82
C ARG A 13 -50.59 -10.04 -10.69
N PRO A 14 -50.18 -9.63 -9.48
CA PRO A 14 -49.43 -8.40 -9.27
C PRO A 14 -48.04 -8.51 -9.91
N ILE A 15 -47.65 -7.43 -10.57
CA ILE A 15 -46.35 -7.23 -11.22
C ILE A 15 -45.26 -7.27 -10.13
N PRO A 16 -44.17 -8.05 -10.28
CA PRO A 16 -43.05 -7.99 -9.36
C PRO A 16 -42.42 -6.60 -9.44
N ARG A 17 -42.17 -5.97 -8.28
CA ARG A 17 -41.33 -4.76 -8.19
C ARG A 17 -40.04 -5.04 -8.95
N ARG A 18 -39.83 -4.22 -9.98
CA ARG A 18 -38.62 -4.15 -10.78
C ARG A 18 -37.45 -4.01 -9.80
N ALA A 19 -36.64 -5.06 -9.68
CA ALA A 19 -35.33 -4.96 -9.07
C ALA A 19 -34.60 -3.86 -9.84
N GLU A 20 -34.17 -2.83 -9.11
CA GLU A 20 -33.21 -1.87 -9.63
C GLU A 20 -32.00 -2.66 -10.13
N PRO A 21 -31.47 -2.34 -11.32
CA PRO A 21 -30.25 -2.98 -11.77
C PRO A 21 -29.15 -2.60 -10.78
N ASP A 22 -28.65 -3.60 -10.04
CA ASP A 22 -27.36 -3.52 -9.36
C ASP A 22 -26.39 -2.87 -10.34
N ALA A 23 -25.98 -1.64 -10.04
CA ALA A 23 -24.90 -1.01 -10.76
C ALA A 23 -23.71 -1.98 -10.68
N PRO A 24 -23.03 -2.27 -11.80
CA PRO A 24 -21.88 -3.17 -11.76
C PRO A 24 -20.88 -2.59 -10.76
N ALA A 25 -20.66 -3.32 -9.66
CA ALA A 25 -19.67 -2.96 -8.66
C ALA A 25 -18.35 -2.69 -9.38
N ALA A 26 -17.80 -1.48 -9.18
CA ALA A 26 -16.51 -1.14 -9.74
C ALA A 26 -15.50 -2.23 -9.32
N PRO A 27 -14.58 -2.64 -10.23
CA PRO A 27 -13.59 -3.64 -9.88
C PRO A 27 -12.85 -3.20 -8.62
N PRO A 28 -12.63 -4.12 -7.64
CA PRO A 28 -12.02 -3.76 -6.38
C PRO A 28 -10.65 -3.14 -6.65
N LYS A 29 -10.41 -1.96 -6.06
CA LYS A 29 -9.11 -1.29 -6.15
C LYS A 29 -8.04 -2.23 -5.58
N THR A 30 -7.04 -2.54 -6.40
CA THR A 30 -5.92 -3.38 -6.00
C THR A 30 -4.85 -2.50 -5.37
N TYR A 31 -4.70 -2.58 -4.05
CA TYR A 31 -3.61 -1.89 -3.34
C TYR A 31 -2.26 -2.56 -3.60
N PRO A 32 -1.14 -1.80 -3.58
CA PRO A 32 0.19 -2.37 -3.70
C PRO A 32 0.44 -3.39 -2.58
N LYS A 33 0.74 -4.63 -2.95
CA LYS A 33 0.88 -5.74 -2.00
C LYS A 33 1.90 -5.42 -0.89
N GLU A 34 3.04 -4.83 -1.24
CA GLU A 34 4.09 -4.54 -0.28
C GLU A 34 3.71 -3.42 0.70
N GLU A 35 2.84 -2.48 0.30
CA GLU A 35 2.37 -1.40 1.19
C GLU A 35 1.34 -1.93 2.19
N ILE A 36 0.44 -2.81 1.73
CA ILE A 36 -0.48 -3.53 2.62
C ILE A 36 0.28 -4.41 3.61
N SER A 37 1.26 -5.19 3.15
CA SER A 37 2.03 -6.05 4.06
C SER A 37 2.90 -5.26 5.04
N LEU A 38 3.34 -4.05 4.71
CA LEU A 38 3.98 -3.15 5.67
C LEU A 38 2.99 -2.68 6.74
N LEU A 39 1.75 -2.34 6.35
CA LEU A 39 0.71 -1.93 7.28
C LEU A 39 0.31 -3.09 8.22
N GLU A 40 0.14 -4.30 7.69
CA GLU A 40 -0.06 -5.52 8.50
C GLU A 40 1.07 -5.66 9.54
N LEU A 41 2.32 -5.54 9.08
CA LEU A 41 3.49 -5.64 9.95
C LEU A 41 3.50 -4.57 11.04
N LEU A 42 3.13 -3.33 10.73
CA LEU A 42 3.00 -2.24 11.71
C LEU A 42 1.87 -2.49 12.71
N VAL A 43 0.73 -3.03 12.27
CA VAL A 43 -0.42 -3.29 13.16
C VAL A 43 -0.11 -4.42 14.14
N HIS A 44 0.53 -5.49 13.68
CA HIS A 44 0.77 -6.69 14.47
C HIS A 44 2.07 -6.66 15.28
N HIS A 45 3.09 -5.92 14.83
CA HIS A 45 4.42 -5.86 15.46
C HIS A 45 4.89 -4.43 15.72
N TYR A 46 3.95 -3.54 16.04
CA TYR A 46 4.18 -2.10 16.22
C TYR A 46 5.44 -1.73 17.01
N PRO A 47 5.70 -2.29 18.22
CA PRO A 47 6.81 -1.83 19.06
C PRO A 47 8.19 -2.03 18.43
N ASP A 48 8.35 -3.08 17.62
CA ASP A 48 9.63 -3.42 16.98
C ASP A 48 9.78 -2.72 15.63
N VAL A 49 8.67 -2.51 14.93
CA VAL A 49 8.64 -2.08 13.53
C VAL A 49 8.54 -0.56 13.42
N GLN A 50 7.72 0.08 14.26
CA GLN A 50 7.46 1.51 14.15
C GLN A 50 8.73 2.37 14.20
N PRO A 51 9.70 2.13 15.11
CA PRO A 51 10.93 2.94 15.15
C PRO A 51 11.73 2.86 13.85
N LEU A 52 11.79 1.67 13.24
CA LEU A 52 12.51 1.47 11.97
C LEU A 52 11.83 2.22 10.82
N ILE A 53 10.50 2.16 10.74
CA ILE A 53 9.76 2.86 9.69
C ILE A 53 9.86 4.37 9.88
N HIS A 54 9.70 4.85 11.11
CA HIS A 54 9.82 6.26 11.46
C HIS A 54 11.19 6.83 11.08
N ASP A 55 12.27 6.13 11.44
CA ASP A 55 13.62 6.65 11.28
C ASP A 55 14.15 6.51 9.85
N TYR A 56 13.71 5.49 9.10
CA TYR A 56 14.35 5.12 7.84
C TYR A 56 13.44 5.13 6.60
N LEU A 57 12.12 5.26 6.72
CA LEU A 57 11.20 5.22 5.58
C LEU A 57 10.35 6.51 5.47
N PRO A 58 10.74 7.45 4.59
CA PRO A 58 9.87 8.57 4.25
C PRO A 58 8.53 8.10 3.67
N SER A 59 7.42 8.51 4.28
CA SER A 59 6.05 8.16 3.85
C SER A 59 5.79 8.50 2.37
N ARG A 60 6.43 9.55 1.85
CA ARG A 60 6.39 9.94 0.42
C ARG A 60 6.85 8.85 -0.56
N TYR A 61 7.53 7.80 -0.10
CA TYR A 61 7.96 6.68 -0.95
C TYR A 61 6.84 5.65 -1.19
N LEU A 62 5.80 5.65 -0.36
CA LEU A 62 4.57 4.88 -0.55
C LEU A 62 3.82 5.46 -1.75
N ALA A 63 3.39 4.60 -2.67
CA ALA A 63 2.75 5.02 -3.91
C ALA A 63 1.25 5.28 -3.72
N ASP A 64 0.56 4.47 -2.91
CA ASP A 64 -0.86 4.62 -2.67
C ASP A 64 -1.13 5.66 -1.57
N PRO A 65 -1.96 6.69 -1.83
CA PRO A 65 -2.24 7.74 -0.85
C PRO A 65 -2.87 7.23 0.45
N LEU A 66 -3.77 6.26 0.36
CA LEU A 66 -4.42 5.71 1.54
C LEU A 66 -3.43 4.92 2.41
N CYS A 67 -2.55 4.12 1.77
CA CYS A 67 -1.49 3.43 2.50
C CYS A 67 -0.53 4.42 3.18
N ARG A 68 -0.20 5.51 2.49
CA ARG A 68 0.62 6.60 3.06
C ARG A 68 -0.03 7.22 4.29
N GLU A 69 -1.29 7.62 4.18
CA GLU A 69 -2.04 8.23 5.28
C GLU A 69 -2.11 7.31 6.50
N LEU A 70 -2.34 6.01 6.29
CA LEU A 70 -2.39 5.04 7.38
C LEU A 70 -1.02 4.84 8.04
N VAL A 71 0.07 4.79 7.26
CA VAL A 71 1.43 4.75 7.84
C VAL A 71 1.70 6.01 8.65
N GLU A 72 1.38 7.19 8.12
CA GLU A 72 1.57 8.47 8.81
C GLU A 72 0.77 8.55 10.11
N LEU A 73 -0.48 8.08 10.12
CA LEU A 73 -1.30 7.95 11.33
C LEU A 73 -0.61 7.07 12.36
N LEU A 74 -0.12 5.89 11.95
CA LEU A 74 0.58 4.96 12.83
C LEU A 74 1.96 5.46 13.30
N MET A 75 2.52 6.52 12.71
CA MET A 75 3.73 7.15 13.25
C MET A 75 3.44 8.01 14.48
N VAL A 76 2.20 8.48 14.64
CA VAL A 76 1.77 9.38 15.71
C VAL A 76 0.96 8.64 16.77
N ASP A 77 0.10 7.73 16.33
CA ASP A 77 -0.87 7.03 17.15
C ASP A 77 -0.63 5.52 17.16
N LEU A 78 -1.10 4.85 18.22
CA LEU A 78 -1.02 3.40 18.37
C LEU A 78 -2.05 2.69 17.44
N PRO A 79 -1.83 1.41 17.07
CA PRO A 79 -2.73 0.66 16.19
C PRO A 79 -4.18 0.59 16.68
N GLU A 80 -4.42 0.66 17.98
CA GLU A 80 -5.76 0.65 18.59
C GLU A 80 -6.65 1.79 18.07
N THR A 81 -6.06 2.93 17.72
CA THR A 81 -6.78 4.10 17.18
C THR A 81 -7.51 3.78 15.87
N LEU A 82 -7.00 2.83 15.07
CA LEU A 82 -7.67 2.37 13.86
C LEU A 82 -9.02 1.69 14.16
N THR A 83 -9.16 1.13 15.36
CA THR A 83 -10.39 0.47 15.83
C THR A 83 -11.31 1.46 16.53
N GLU A 84 -10.76 2.33 17.38
CA GLU A 84 -11.53 3.30 18.17
C GLU A 84 -12.28 4.31 17.29
N GLY A 85 -11.70 4.72 16.15
CA GLY A 85 -12.31 5.62 15.17
C GLY A 85 -12.87 4.92 13.93
N PHE A 86 -13.02 3.59 13.93
CA PHE A 86 -13.29 2.82 12.71
C PHE A 86 -14.53 3.29 11.93
N GLN A 87 -15.60 3.65 12.64
CA GLN A 87 -16.87 4.09 12.03
C GLN A 87 -16.79 5.49 11.40
N ASP A 88 -15.79 6.30 11.77
CA ASP A 88 -15.62 7.66 11.26
C ASP A 88 -14.87 7.69 9.91
N PHE A 89 -14.27 6.56 9.52
CA PHE A 89 -13.59 6.41 8.23
C PHE A 89 -14.56 6.13 7.09
N ASP A 90 -14.17 6.51 5.88
CA ASP A 90 -14.89 6.11 4.67
C ASP A 90 -14.79 4.59 4.43
N GLU A 91 -15.69 4.06 3.59
CA GLU A 91 -15.77 2.62 3.32
C GLU A 91 -14.46 2.04 2.75
N GLU A 92 -13.72 2.81 1.97
CA GLU A 92 -12.48 2.34 1.34
C GLU A 92 -11.39 2.12 2.41
N ARG A 93 -11.22 3.10 3.29
CA ARG A 93 -10.31 3.03 4.43
C ARG A 93 -10.74 1.95 5.43
N GLN A 94 -12.03 1.82 5.72
CA GLN A 94 -12.56 0.75 6.58
C GLN A 94 -12.20 -0.64 6.04
N ARG A 95 -12.32 -0.86 4.73
CA ARG A 95 -11.94 -2.15 4.11
C ARG A 95 -10.45 -2.43 4.25
N VAL A 96 -9.59 -1.44 4.07
CA VAL A 96 -8.14 -1.61 4.25
C VAL A 96 -7.80 -1.90 5.70
N ILE A 97 -8.34 -1.12 6.65
CA ILE A 97 -8.12 -1.33 8.09
C ILE A 97 -8.57 -2.74 8.50
N SER A 98 -9.78 -3.15 8.09
CA SER A 98 -10.27 -4.51 8.36
C SER A 98 -9.34 -5.58 7.82
N ARG A 99 -8.79 -5.38 6.62
CA ARG A 99 -7.86 -6.32 6.02
C ARG A 99 -6.57 -6.43 6.84
N ILE A 100 -5.93 -5.31 7.15
CA ILE A 100 -4.63 -5.30 7.84
C ILE A 100 -4.70 -5.72 9.31
N GLN A 101 -5.90 -5.69 9.92
CA GLN A 101 -6.12 -6.19 11.27
C GLN A 101 -6.38 -7.70 11.34
N VAL A 102 -6.89 -8.28 10.24
CA VAL A 102 -7.25 -9.71 10.16
C VAL A 102 -6.13 -10.53 9.51
N GLU A 103 -5.46 -9.97 8.51
CA GLU A 103 -4.34 -10.61 7.83
C GLU A 103 -3.03 -10.35 8.59
N GLU A 104 -2.51 -11.37 9.25
CA GLU A 104 -1.12 -11.33 9.72
C GLU A 104 -0.20 -11.61 8.52
N SER A 105 0.87 -10.82 8.38
CA SER A 105 1.77 -10.90 7.25
C SER A 105 2.35 -12.32 7.14
N ARG A 106 1.90 -13.07 6.13
CA ARG A 106 2.32 -14.47 5.89
C ARG A 106 3.82 -14.64 5.60
N ALA A 107 4.56 -13.54 5.55
CA ALA A 107 6.00 -13.52 5.34
C ALA A 107 6.80 -13.65 6.64
N ILE A 108 6.15 -13.60 7.80
CA ILE A 108 6.75 -13.94 9.09
C ILE A 108 6.63 -15.45 9.24
N ASP A 109 7.71 -16.17 8.95
CA ASP A 109 7.89 -17.57 9.32
C ASP A 109 8.68 -17.67 10.64
N GLU A 110 8.85 -18.88 11.19
CA GLU A 110 9.63 -19.10 12.43
C GLU A 110 11.09 -18.61 12.34
N GLU A 111 11.60 -18.35 11.12
CA GLU A 111 12.99 -17.98 10.87
C GLU A 111 13.18 -16.47 10.62
N THR A 112 12.15 -15.73 10.21
CA THR A 112 12.25 -14.30 9.85
C THR A 112 11.60 -13.42 10.92
N SER A 113 12.40 -12.59 11.59
CA SER A 113 11.88 -11.64 12.57
C SER A 113 11.10 -10.48 11.93
N SER A 114 10.18 -9.88 12.69
CA SER A 114 9.45 -8.65 12.31
C SER A 114 10.41 -7.51 11.91
N ILE A 115 11.53 -7.38 12.63
CA ILE A 115 12.60 -6.42 12.37
C ILE A 115 13.24 -6.64 11.00
N GLU A 116 13.64 -7.86 10.68
CA GLU A 116 14.25 -8.18 9.39
C GLU A 116 13.27 -7.95 8.24
N LEU A 117 11.99 -8.27 8.45
CA LEU A 117 10.96 -8.02 7.45
C LEU A 117 10.75 -6.50 7.23
N ALA A 118 10.74 -5.70 8.29
CA ALA A 118 10.67 -4.25 8.19
C ALA A 118 11.86 -3.67 7.42
N GLN A 119 13.08 -4.12 7.73
CA GLN A 119 14.29 -3.74 6.99
C GLN A 119 14.18 -4.08 5.51
N ARG A 120 13.69 -5.28 5.16
CA ARG A 120 13.47 -5.67 3.75
C ARG A 120 12.48 -4.76 3.05
N TYR A 121 11.39 -4.36 3.70
CA TYR A 121 10.45 -3.39 3.13
C TYR A 121 11.09 -2.02 2.94
N ILE A 122 11.84 -1.51 3.93
CA ILE A 122 12.56 -0.24 3.81
C ILE A 122 13.48 -0.28 2.57
N LEU A 123 14.31 -1.33 2.42
CA LEU A 123 15.19 -1.49 1.26
C LEU A 123 14.41 -1.52 -0.06
N LEU A 124 13.26 -2.20 -0.09
CA LEU A 124 12.40 -2.30 -1.27
C LEU A 124 11.84 -0.93 -1.68
N PHE A 125 11.34 -0.14 -0.73
CA PHE A 125 10.80 1.19 -1.01
C PHE A 125 11.89 2.18 -1.44
N TRP A 126 13.05 2.14 -0.78
CA TRP A 126 14.22 2.91 -1.20
C TRP A 126 14.66 2.56 -2.62
N LYS A 127 14.74 1.27 -2.95
CA LYS A 127 15.12 0.83 -4.29
C LYS A 127 14.15 1.38 -5.34
N ARG A 128 12.84 1.24 -5.13
CA ARG A 128 11.80 1.80 -6.01
C ARG A 128 11.98 3.30 -6.22
N GLN A 129 12.26 4.03 -5.15
CA GLN A 129 12.46 5.47 -5.22
C GLN A 129 13.72 5.84 -6.02
N LEU A 130 14.83 5.16 -5.78
CA LEU A 130 16.08 5.40 -6.52
C LEU A 130 15.95 5.06 -8.01
N GLU A 131 15.22 4.01 -8.35
CA GLU A 131 14.91 3.66 -9.74
C GLU A 131 14.06 4.76 -10.41
N ARG A 132 13.09 5.33 -9.70
CA ARG A 132 12.30 6.49 -10.18
C ARG A 132 13.17 7.73 -10.36
N GLU A 133 14.05 8.03 -9.40
CA GLU A 133 15.01 9.14 -9.51
C GLU A 133 15.94 8.97 -10.71
N GLN A 134 16.42 7.74 -10.94
CA GLN A 134 17.27 7.43 -12.09
C GLN A 134 16.52 7.63 -13.42
N ALA A 135 15.28 7.14 -13.51
CA ALA A 135 14.44 7.31 -14.69
C ALA A 135 14.12 8.78 -14.95
N ALA A 136 13.78 9.55 -13.91
CA ALA A 136 13.53 10.99 -14.01
C ALA A 136 14.78 11.74 -14.47
N LEU A 137 15.95 11.44 -13.89
CA LEU A 137 17.22 12.06 -14.28
C LEU A 137 17.59 11.78 -15.74
N ALA A 138 17.31 10.57 -16.24
CA ALA A 138 17.53 10.21 -17.63
C ALA A 138 16.66 11.01 -18.62
N GLN A 139 15.48 11.44 -18.18
CA GLN A 139 14.54 12.25 -18.98
C GLN A 139 14.81 13.76 -18.90
N ARG A 140 15.58 14.22 -17.90
CA ARG A 140 15.93 15.64 -17.75
C ARG A 140 16.83 16.11 -18.88
N THR A 141 16.39 17.15 -19.60
CA THR A 141 17.15 17.84 -20.66
C THR A 141 17.65 19.22 -20.22
N ASP A 142 17.23 19.68 -19.05
CA ASP A 142 17.53 20.97 -18.45
C ASP A 142 18.89 21.00 -17.73
N LEU A 143 19.49 19.84 -17.46
CA LEU A 143 20.77 19.72 -16.77
C LEU A 143 21.96 19.53 -17.73
N PRO A 144 23.14 20.10 -17.40
CA PRO A 144 24.39 19.78 -18.07
C PRO A 144 24.70 18.28 -18.04
N ASN A 145 25.36 17.77 -19.09
CA ASN A 145 25.74 16.35 -19.18
C ASN A 145 26.57 15.87 -17.98
N GLU A 146 27.49 16.71 -17.49
CA GLU A 146 28.34 16.37 -16.35
C GLU A 146 27.53 16.16 -15.07
N GLU A 147 26.55 17.04 -14.80
CA GLU A 147 25.67 16.92 -13.63
C GLU A 147 24.77 15.69 -13.74
N ARG A 148 24.22 15.41 -14.93
CA ARG A 148 23.45 14.18 -15.18
C ARG A 148 24.30 12.93 -14.97
N PHE A 149 25.56 12.94 -15.43
CA PHE A 149 26.48 11.82 -15.25
C PHE A 149 26.84 11.60 -13.77
N LYS A 150 27.17 12.67 -13.03
CA LYS A 150 27.45 12.61 -11.59
C LYS A 150 26.24 12.07 -10.81
N GLY A 151 25.05 12.60 -11.08
CA GLY A 151 23.80 12.14 -10.45
C GLY A 151 23.50 10.68 -10.76
N SER A 152 23.63 10.25 -12.02
CA SER A 152 23.39 8.86 -12.43
C SER A 152 24.36 7.89 -11.77
N THR A 153 25.65 8.27 -11.69
CA THR A 153 26.69 7.46 -11.03
C THR A 153 26.41 7.30 -9.53
N ARG A 154 26.02 8.39 -8.84
CA ARG A 154 25.63 8.34 -7.43
C ARG A 154 24.44 7.40 -7.20
N ILE A 155 23.38 7.53 -8.00
CA ILE A 155 22.19 6.67 -7.85
C ILE A 155 22.53 5.19 -8.11
N LYS A 156 23.38 4.89 -9.11
CA LYS A 156 23.84 3.52 -9.37
C LYS A 156 24.64 2.94 -8.20
N HIS A 157 25.51 3.74 -7.60
CA HIS A 157 26.25 3.35 -6.41
C HIS A 157 25.28 3.02 -5.26
N ASP A 158 24.31 3.89 -4.99
CA ASP A 158 23.37 3.68 -3.88
C ASP A 158 22.46 2.46 -4.10
N LEU A 159 22.03 2.22 -5.34
CA LEU A 159 21.33 0.99 -5.72
C LEU A 159 22.18 -0.27 -5.48
N HIS A 160 23.48 -0.19 -5.76
CA HIS A 160 24.40 -1.29 -5.47
C HIS A 160 24.52 -1.52 -3.97
N VAL A 161 24.69 -0.47 -3.17
CA VAL A 161 24.76 -0.57 -1.70
C VAL A 161 23.47 -1.15 -1.12
N LEU A 162 22.28 -0.74 -1.61
CA LEU A 162 20.99 -1.32 -1.19
C LEU A 162 20.93 -2.83 -1.44
N SER A 163 21.49 -3.29 -2.57
CA SER A 163 21.48 -4.72 -2.92
C SER A 163 22.36 -5.58 -2.00
N SER A 164 23.29 -4.97 -1.26
CA SER A 164 24.13 -5.65 -0.27
C SER A 164 23.43 -5.89 1.06
N GLY A 165 22.19 -5.41 1.24
CA GLY A 165 21.39 -5.66 2.44
C GLY A 165 21.52 -4.56 3.51
N TRP A 166 20.78 -4.74 4.60
CA TRP A 166 20.56 -3.71 5.62
C TRP A 166 21.85 -3.12 6.23
N PRO A 167 22.84 -3.93 6.68
CA PRO A 167 24.02 -3.40 7.35
C PRO A 167 24.85 -2.43 6.48
N HIS A 168 24.80 -2.60 5.16
CA HIS A 168 25.49 -1.73 4.21
C HIS A 168 24.61 -0.55 3.77
N ALA A 169 23.31 -0.78 3.64
CA ALA A 169 22.34 0.21 3.23
C ALA A 169 22.06 1.29 4.28
N GLN A 170 22.03 0.92 5.57
CA GLN A 170 21.61 1.82 6.64
C GLN A 170 22.42 3.13 6.67
N PRO A 171 23.78 3.13 6.66
CA PRO A 171 24.54 4.37 6.65
C PRO A 171 24.29 5.25 5.40
N MET A 172 24.03 4.62 4.25
CA MET A 172 23.69 5.33 3.01
C MET A 172 22.29 5.98 3.11
N ILE A 173 21.33 5.27 3.69
CA ILE A 173 19.98 5.78 3.95
C ILE A 173 20.04 6.98 4.91
N GLU A 174 20.76 6.87 6.02
CA GLU A 174 20.94 7.96 7.00
C GLU A 174 21.53 9.21 6.34
N ALA A 175 22.59 9.03 5.54
CA ALA A 175 23.22 10.13 4.81
C ALA A 175 22.26 10.80 3.82
N ARG A 176 21.39 10.02 3.15
CA ARG A 176 20.38 10.55 2.23
C ARG A 176 19.24 11.28 2.94
N LEU A 177 18.85 10.84 4.13
CA LEU A 177 17.81 11.49 4.93
C LEU A 177 18.28 12.84 5.49
N GLN A 178 19.57 12.99 5.74
CA GLN A 178 20.17 14.24 6.22
C GLN A 178 20.52 15.22 5.09
N ALA A 179 20.56 14.78 3.84
CA ALA A 179 20.88 15.63 2.71
C ALA A 179 19.75 16.67 2.49
N PRO A 180 20.08 17.98 2.37
CA PRO A 180 19.07 18.98 2.06
C PRO A 180 18.43 18.67 0.70
N SER A 181 17.10 18.65 0.66
CA SER A 181 16.30 18.50 -0.56
C SER A 181 16.35 19.75 -1.42
#